data_AF-A0A258KPH9-F1
#
_entry.id   AF-A0A258KPH9-F1
#
_cell.length_a   1.000
_cell.length_b   1.000
_cell.length_c   1.000
_cell.angle_alpha   90.00
_cell.angle_beta   90.00
_cell.angle_gamma   90.00
#
_symmetry.space_group_name_H-M   'P 1'
#
loop_
_entity.id
_entity.type
_entity.pdbx_description
1 polymer ?
#
loop_
_entity_poly.entity_id
_entity_poly.type
_entity_poly.pdbx_seq_one_letter_code
_entity_poly.pdbx_strand_id
1 'polypeptide(L)'
;MGIKSWFAKPLAAFAVRQINKWKNNPIAAQERTFERLIRQASGTAFGKDHNFASIKTYDDFKKRVPIADYEDLKTYIDRVVRGESDVMWPGKPIYLAKTSGTTSGVKYIPISKESMPEHLNGARNALFSYIHETGKSEFIDGKIIFLQGSPVLERKNGINFGRLSGIVANHVPAYLQRNRLPSYKTNCIEDWEEKVDAIVDETLSEDMRLISGIPPWVQMYFDRLRARTEGRKIGEIFKNFSLFVYGGVNFEPYRARLEESIGRRVDSIETYPASEGFIAFQDSQQEKGLLLLVDSGIFYEFIPSDEYYNENPGRISLEDVELDKNYAIILNTNAGLWGYSIGDTVKFVSKNPYRILVSGRIKHFISAFGEHVICEEVEHAILSVAGQEGVEITEFTVAPQVSPEDGSLPYHEW
;
A
#
# COMPACT_ATOMS: atom_id res chain seq x y z
N MET A 1 32.01 3.46 -0.28
CA MET A 1 30.97 3.74 0.73
C MET A 1 30.98 5.22 1.06
N GLY A 2 29.85 5.90 0.90
CA GLY A 2 29.68 7.29 1.30
C GLY A 2 29.33 7.43 2.78
N ILE A 3 29.41 8.65 3.29
CA ILE A 3 29.15 8.96 4.71
C ILE A 3 27.73 8.53 5.11
N LYS A 4 26.74 8.65 4.20
CA LYS A 4 25.34 8.26 4.47
C LYS A 4 25.21 6.75 4.69
N SER A 5 25.83 5.92 3.83
CA SER A 5 25.87 4.46 4.00
C SER A 5 26.44 4.01 5.34
N TRP A 6 27.46 4.72 5.84
CA TRP A 6 28.14 4.36 7.09
C TRP A 6 27.25 4.56 8.31
N PHE A 7 26.51 5.67 8.37
CA PHE A 7 25.57 5.95 9.45
C PHE A 7 24.24 5.19 9.34
N ALA A 8 23.88 4.68 8.16
CA ALA A 8 22.60 4.00 7.97
C ALA A 8 22.51 2.65 8.70
N LYS A 9 23.62 1.91 8.81
CA LYS A 9 23.65 0.59 9.48
C LYS A 9 23.28 0.65 10.97
N PRO A 10 23.87 1.52 11.82
CA PRO A 10 23.46 1.61 13.22
C PRO A 10 22.02 2.13 13.38
N LEU A 11 21.58 3.07 12.54
CA LEU A 11 20.18 3.54 12.53
C LEU A 11 19.21 2.42 12.16
N ALA A 12 19.57 1.60 11.17
CA ALA A 12 18.81 0.44 10.76
C ALA A 12 18.68 -0.59 11.89
N ALA A 13 19.78 -0.91 12.58
CA ALA A 13 19.76 -1.80 13.74
C ALA A 13 18.87 -1.26 14.88
N PHE A 14 18.91 0.05 15.12
CA PHE A 14 18.03 0.69 16.10
C PHE A 14 16.55 0.60 15.69
N ALA A 15 16.22 0.89 14.43
CA ALA A 15 14.87 0.80 13.91
C ALA A 15 14.32 -0.64 13.99
N VAL A 16 15.11 -1.64 13.59
CA VAL A 16 14.74 -3.06 13.73
C VAL A 16 14.54 -3.45 15.20
N ARG A 17 15.38 -2.94 16.12
CA ARG A 17 15.16 -3.16 17.56
C ARG A 17 13.83 -2.57 18.04
N GLN A 18 13.39 -1.42 17.51
CA GLN A 18 12.08 -0.87 17.83
C GLN A 18 10.95 -1.71 17.25
N ILE A 19 11.09 -2.15 15.99
CA ILE A 19 10.14 -3.06 15.32
C ILE A 19 9.96 -4.34 16.12
N ASN A 20 11.06 -4.96 16.56
CA ASN A 20 11.05 -6.20 17.32
C ASN A 20 10.25 -6.12 18.64
N LYS A 21 10.05 -4.92 19.22
CA LYS A 21 9.26 -4.77 20.45
C LYS A 21 7.79 -5.13 20.23
N TRP A 22 7.18 -4.61 19.16
CA TRP A 22 5.78 -4.88 18.84
C TRP A 22 5.63 -6.13 17.96
N LYS A 23 6.61 -6.41 17.08
CA LYS A 23 6.63 -7.59 16.20
C LYS A 23 6.57 -8.90 17.00
N ASN A 24 7.24 -8.94 18.16
CA ASN A 24 7.25 -10.11 19.05
C ASN A 24 6.11 -10.11 20.08
N ASN A 25 5.32 -9.04 20.18
CA ASN A 25 4.16 -8.95 21.07
C ASN A 25 2.96 -8.33 20.32
N PRO A 26 2.52 -8.92 19.19
CA PRO A 26 1.60 -8.27 18.26
C PRO A 26 0.19 -8.09 18.83
N ILE A 27 -0.33 -9.06 19.59
CA ILE A 27 -1.66 -8.99 20.20
C ILE A 27 -1.72 -7.87 21.24
N ALA A 28 -0.74 -7.82 22.15
CA ALA A 28 -0.62 -6.72 23.13
C ALA A 28 -0.39 -5.35 22.46
N ALA A 29 0.19 -5.30 21.26
CA ALA A 29 0.28 -4.05 20.49
C ALA A 29 -1.08 -3.61 19.92
N GLN A 30 -1.88 -4.56 19.42
CA GLN A 30 -3.23 -4.30 18.94
C GLN A 30 -4.19 -3.89 20.07
N GLU A 31 -4.15 -4.55 21.22
CA GLU A 31 -4.95 -4.17 22.40
C GLU A 31 -4.65 -2.74 22.85
N ARG A 32 -3.37 -2.39 23.01
CA ARG A 32 -2.96 -1.01 23.37
C ARG A 32 -3.38 0.01 22.32
N THR A 33 -3.31 -0.36 21.04
CA THR A 33 -3.77 0.51 19.95
C THR A 33 -5.27 0.71 20.02
N PHE A 34 -6.05 -0.36 20.16
CA PHE A 34 -7.50 -0.33 20.32
C PHE A 34 -7.92 0.58 21.48
N GLU A 35 -7.41 0.35 22.70
CA GLU A 35 -7.74 1.16 23.87
C GLU A 35 -7.41 2.65 23.68
N ARG A 36 -6.27 2.95 23.06
CA ARG A 36 -5.86 4.32 22.75
C ARG A 36 -6.83 4.97 21.76
N LEU A 37 -7.18 4.27 20.69
CA LEU A 37 -8.08 4.75 19.65
C LEU A 37 -9.46 5.10 20.24
N ILE A 38 -10.09 4.17 20.96
CA ILE A 38 -11.41 4.37 21.57
C ILE A 38 -11.38 5.53 22.57
N ARG A 39 -10.37 5.58 23.43
CA ARG A 39 -10.23 6.66 24.43
C ARG A 39 -10.11 8.03 23.77
N GLN A 40 -9.24 8.17 22.78
CA GLN A 40 -9.02 9.45 22.09
C GLN A 40 -10.23 9.91 21.29
N ALA A 41 -10.91 8.98 20.62
CA ALA A 41 -12.05 9.30 19.76
C ALA A 41 -13.38 9.48 20.51
N SER A 42 -13.43 9.13 21.80
CA SER A 42 -14.67 9.17 22.61
C SER A 42 -15.40 10.52 22.62
N GLY A 43 -14.66 11.63 22.50
CA GLY A 43 -15.22 12.98 22.47
C GLY A 43 -15.72 13.46 21.10
N THR A 44 -15.43 12.71 20.02
CA THR A 44 -15.79 13.09 18.65
C THR A 44 -17.27 12.88 18.38
N ALA A 45 -17.81 13.45 17.30
CA ALA A 45 -19.19 13.21 16.89
C ALA A 45 -19.45 11.71 16.68
N PHE A 46 -18.60 11.04 15.90
CA PHE A 46 -18.69 9.59 15.67
C PHE A 46 -18.61 8.80 16.99
N GLY A 47 -17.69 9.18 17.88
CA GLY A 47 -17.52 8.55 19.18
C GLY A 47 -18.75 8.69 20.08
N LYS A 48 -19.44 9.83 20.03
CA LYS A 48 -20.70 10.05 20.77
C LYS A 48 -21.85 9.26 20.16
N ASP A 49 -22.00 9.30 18.84
CA ASP A 49 -23.07 8.63 18.10
C ASP A 49 -23.03 7.10 18.29
N HIS A 50 -21.83 6.53 18.47
CA HIS A 50 -21.60 5.10 18.75
C HIS A 50 -21.23 4.81 20.22
N ASN A 51 -21.41 5.78 21.12
CA ASN A 51 -21.26 5.64 22.57
C ASN A 51 -19.88 5.09 23.03
N PHE A 52 -18.77 5.52 22.44
CA PHE A 52 -17.43 5.00 22.75
C PHE A 52 -17.06 5.01 24.23
N ALA A 53 -17.60 5.95 25.01
CA ALA A 53 -17.38 6.07 26.45
C ALA A 53 -17.75 4.82 27.27
N SER A 54 -18.62 3.94 26.76
CA SER A 54 -18.97 2.69 27.45
C SER A 54 -18.47 1.41 26.77
N ILE A 55 -17.58 1.53 25.79
CA ILE A 55 -16.87 0.39 25.20
C ILE A 55 -15.76 -0.04 26.16
N LYS A 56 -15.80 -1.28 26.64
CA LYS A 56 -14.76 -1.86 27.51
C LYS A 56 -14.08 -3.07 26.88
N THR A 57 -14.77 -3.74 25.97
CA THR A 57 -14.31 -4.95 25.32
C THR A 57 -14.40 -4.83 23.81
N TYR A 58 -13.69 -5.72 23.11
CA TYR A 58 -13.81 -5.85 21.65
C TYR A 58 -15.24 -6.17 21.22
N ASP A 59 -15.97 -6.99 21.97
CA ASP A 59 -17.37 -7.31 21.67
C ASP A 59 -18.31 -6.12 21.86
N ASP A 60 -18.08 -5.25 22.85
CA ASP A 60 -18.83 -4.00 22.98
C ASP A 60 -18.61 -3.11 21.75
N PHE A 61 -17.38 -3.08 21.24
CA PHE A 61 -17.02 -2.31 20.06
C PHE A 61 -17.73 -2.82 18.80
N LYS A 62 -17.65 -4.12 18.52
CA LYS A 62 -18.34 -4.74 17.37
C LYS A 62 -19.84 -4.46 17.37
N LYS A 63 -20.50 -4.47 18.54
CA LYS A 63 -21.94 -4.18 18.67
C LYS A 63 -22.30 -2.73 18.38
N ARG A 64 -21.34 -1.81 18.49
CA ARG A 64 -21.59 -0.36 18.40
C ARG A 64 -21.08 0.25 17.13
N VAL A 65 -20.03 -0.30 16.54
CA VAL A 65 -19.45 0.21 15.30
C VAL A 65 -19.72 -0.81 14.22
N PRO A 66 -20.66 -0.56 13.29
CA PRO A 66 -20.89 -1.46 12.16
C PRO A 66 -19.69 -1.47 11.21
N ILE A 67 -19.63 -2.49 10.36
CA ILE A 67 -18.73 -2.46 9.19
C ILE A 67 -19.31 -1.43 8.22
N ALA A 68 -18.44 -0.58 7.69
CA ALA A 68 -18.82 0.55 6.85
C ALA A 68 -17.85 0.65 5.67
N ASP A 69 -18.34 0.97 4.49
CA ASP A 69 -17.50 1.46 3.40
C ASP A 69 -17.48 3.00 3.35
N TYR A 70 -16.90 3.56 2.30
CA TYR A 70 -16.79 5.01 2.15
C TYR A 70 -18.16 5.71 2.10
N GLU A 71 -19.15 5.10 1.45
CA GLU A 71 -20.47 5.71 1.30
C GLU A 71 -21.22 5.73 2.63
N ASP A 72 -21.08 4.68 3.44
CA ASP A 72 -21.64 4.61 4.79
C ASP A 72 -21.07 5.70 5.71
N LEU A 73 -19.77 6.00 5.59
CA LEU A 73 -19.11 7.06 6.36
C LEU A 73 -19.26 8.45 5.74
N LYS A 74 -19.87 8.57 4.55
CA LYS A 74 -19.88 9.81 3.76
C LYS A 74 -20.45 11.00 4.53
N THR A 75 -21.47 10.80 5.36
CA THR A 75 -22.07 11.87 6.18
C THR A 75 -21.06 12.51 7.13
N TYR A 76 -20.18 11.72 7.73
CA TYR A 76 -19.10 12.24 8.58
C TYR A 76 -17.95 12.80 7.75
N ILE A 77 -17.58 12.14 6.65
CA ILE A 77 -16.51 12.60 5.76
C ILE A 77 -16.85 13.97 5.15
N ASP A 78 -18.09 14.21 4.72
CA ASP A 78 -18.54 15.50 4.18
C ASP A 78 -18.44 16.63 5.24
N ARG A 79 -18.68 16.33 6.51
CA ARG A 79 -18.44 17.28 7.63
C ARG A 79 -16.96 17.60 7.77
N VAL A 80 -16.09 16.58 7.72
CA VAL A 80 -14.63 16.77 7.75
C VAL A 80 -14.15 17.57 6.55
N VAL A 81 -14.63 17.29 5.34
CA VAL A 81 -14.30 18.02 4.09
C VAL A 81 -14.72 19.49 4.18
N ARG A 82 -15.83 19.80 4.86
CA ARG A 82 -16.26 21.18 5.18
C ARG A 82 -15.43 21.85 6.27
N GLY A 83 -14.45 21.15 6.84
CA GLY A 83 -13.53 21.67 7.84
C GLY A 83 -14.09 21.67 9.25
N GLU A 84 -15.10 20.86 9.55
CA GLU A 84 -15.58 20.65 10.92
C GLU A 84 -14.54 19.86 11.73
N SER A 85 -14.25 20.30 12.95
CA SER A 85 -13.33 19.61 13.88
C SER A 85 -14.06 18.51 14.65
N ASP A 86 -13.30 17.55 15.20
CA ASP A 86 -13.79 16.58 16.18
C ASP A 86 -14.95 15.71 15.67
N VAL A 87 -14.97 15.43 14.36
CA VAL A 87 -16.04 14.66 13.72
C VAL A 87 -15.79 13.16 13.88
N MET A 88 -14.72 12.63 13.27
CA MET A 88 -14.36 11.20 13.36
C MET A 88 -13.07 10.95 14.12
N TRP A 89 -12.23 11.98 14.25
CA TRP A 89 -10.99 11.98 15.03
C TRP A 89 -10.83 13.36 15.69
N PRO A 90 -10.16 13.48 16.85
CA PRO A 90 -9.94 14.78 17.50
C PRO A 90 -9.25 15.80 16.60
N GLY A 91 -9.72 17.05 16.63
CA GLY A 91 -9.24 18.13 15.80
C GLY A 91 -9.64 18.00 14.33
N LYS A 92 -8.86 18.63 13.45
CA LYS A 92 -9.01 18.52 11.99
C LYS A 92 -7.87 17.68 11.42
N PRO A 93 -8.11 16.86 10.37
CA PRO A 93 -7.01 16.23 9.68
C PRO A 93 -6.11 17.30 9.03
N ILE A 94 -4.83 16.99 8.93
CA ILE A 94 -3.87 17.89 8.28
C ILE A 94 -3.90 17.75 6.76
N TYR A 95 -4.31 16.58 6.26
CA TYR A 95 -4.57 16.34 4.84
C TYR A 95 -5.86 15.56 4.60
N LEU A 96 -6.42 15.74 3.40
CA LEU A 96 -7.41 14.83 2.81
C LEU A 96 -6.82 14.26 1.52
N ALA A 97 -6.53 12.96 1.56
CA ALA A 97 -6.02 12.23 0.40
C ALA A 97 -7.14 11.97 -0.60
N LYS A 98 -6.96 12.43 -1.84
CA LYS A 98 -7.86 12.16 -2.96
C LYS A 98 -7.56 10.78 -3.53
N THR A 99 -8.54 9.89 -3.57
CA THR A 99 -8.43 8.60 -4.25
C THR A 99 -9.46 8.51 -5.39
N SER A 100 -9.08 7.82 -6.47
CA SER A 100 -9.96 7.57 -7.63
C SER A 100 -10.94 6.47 -7.25
N GLY A 101 -12.18 6.83 -6.92
CA GLY A 101 -13.29 5.88 -6.82
C GLY A 101 -13.86 5.59 -8.20
N THR A 102 -14.08 4.32 -8.54
CA THR A 102 -14.55 3.87 -9.86
C THR A 102 -16.07 3.98 -10.06
N THR A 103 -16.83 4.40 -9.05
CA THR A 103 -18.31 4.42 -9.13
C THR A 103 -19.00 5.65 -8.53
N SER A 104 -18.42 6.34 -7.53
CA SER A 104 -19.10 7.42 -6.79
C SER A 104 -18.39 8.79 -6.83
N GLY A 105 -17.35 8.93 -7.64
CA GLY A 105 -16.52 10.14 -7.73
C GLY A 105 -15.28 10.08 -6.83
N VAL A 106 -14.70 11.25 -6.53
CA VAL A 106 -13.46 11.36 -5.75
C VAL A 106 -13.74 11.06 -4.29
N LYS A 107 -13.04 10.08 -3.71
CA LYS A 107 -13.07 9.80 -2.27
C LYS A 107 -12.02 10.66 -1.56
N TYR A 108 -12.36 11.14 -0.36
CA TYR A 108 -11.49 11.93 0.49
C TYR A 108 -11.18 11.18 1.79
N ILE A 109 -9.95 10.70 1.91
CA ILE A 109 -9.49 9.93 3.07
C ILE A 109 -8.72 10.84 4.04
N PRO A 110 -9.14 10.97 5.30
CA PRO A 110 -8.46 11.84 6.26
C PRO A 110 -7.07 11.31 6.62
N ILE A 111 -6.11 12.22 6.74
CA ILE A 111 -4.79 11.96 7.31
C ILE A 111 -4.59 12.94 8.47
N SER A 112 -4.50 12.40 9.69
CA SER A 112 -4.34 13.18 10.92
C SER A 112 -2.88 13.54 11.16
N LYS A 113 -2.65 14.37 12.18
CA LYS A 113 -1.29 14.68 12.65
C LYS A 113 -0.60 13.42 13.19
N GLU A 114 -1.38 12.50 13.74
CA GLU A 114 -0.91 11.25 14.34
C GLU A 114 -0.65 10.17 13.29
N SER A 115 -1.42 10.10 12.19
CA SER A 115 -1.25 9.07 11.15
C SER A 115 -0.16 9.42 10.14
N MET A 116 0.07 10.71 9.87
CA MET A 116 1.04 11.17 8.87
C MET A 116 2.47 10.63 9.09
N PRO A 117 3.04 10.64 10.31
CA PRO A 117 4.36 10.07 10.56
C PRO A 117 4.44 8.58 10.23
N GLU A 118 3.35 7.82 10.36
CA GLU A 118 3.35 6.37 10.15
C GLU A 118 3.47 5.99 8.66
N HIS A 119 2.94 6.81 7.75
CA HIS A 119 3.21 6.66 6.31
C HIS A 119 4.70 6.80 5.98
N LEU A 120 5.41 7.71 6.66
CA LEU A 120 6.84 7.92 6.45
C LEU A 120 7.68 6.84 7.16
N ASN A 121 7.28 6.48 8.38
CA ASN A 121 7.95 5.45 9.17
C ASN A 121 7.86 4.08 8.47
N GLY A 122 6.72 3.72 7.88
CA GLY A 122 6.56 2.46 7.15
C GLY A 122 7.57 2.31 6.02
N ALA A 123 7.64 3.30 5.12
CA ALA A 123 8.61 3.31 4.02
C ALA A 123 10.07 3.32 4.51
N ARG A 124 10.38 4.13 5.53
CA ARG A 124 11.73 4.19 6.12
C ARG A 124 12.12 2.86 6.75
N ASN A 125 11.21 2.25 7.50
CA ASN A 125 11.44 1.01 8.22
C ASN A 125 11.65 -0.16 7.25
N ALA A 126 10.95 -0.19 6.11
CA ALA A 126 11.20 -1.17 5.05
C ALA A 126 12.65 -1.12 4.56
N LEU A 127 13.16 0.08 4.24
CA LEU A 127 14.57 0.28 3.84
C LEU A 127 15.55 -0.09 4.95
N PHE A 128 15.24 0.26 6.19
CA PHE A 128 16.10 -0.07 7.33
C PHE A 128 16.13 -1.56 7.64
N SER A 129 15.02 -2.28 7.54
CA SER A 129 15.02 -3.74 7.68
C SER A 129 15.90 -4.40 6.61
N TYR A 130 15.80 -3.95 5.36
CA TYR A 130 16.68 -4.42 4.28
C TYR A 130 18.17 -4.13 4.55
N ILE A 131 18.51 -2.89 4.97
CA ILE A 131 19.90 -2.53 5.31
C ILE A 131 20.42 -3.39 6.47
N HIS A 132 19.59 -3.64 7.47
CA HIS A 132 19.97 -4.42 8.65
C HIS A 132 20.21 -5.89 8.31
N GLU A 133 19.34 -6.50 7.51
CA GLU A 133 19.44 -7.91 7.13
C GLU A 133 20.57 -8.16 6.13
N THR A 134 20.70 -7.31 5.11
CA THR A 134 21.65 -7.55 4.00
C THR A 134 23.00 -6.88 4.20
N GLY A 135 23.07 -5.85 5.05
CA GLY A 135 24.23 -4.97 5.17
C GLY A 135 24.46 -4.05 3.96
N LYS A 136 23.62 -4.13 2.92
CA LYS A 136 23.71 -3.31 1.70
C LYS A 136 23.08 -1.94 1.97
N SER A 137 23.85 -0.88 1.73
CA SER A 137 23.44 0.51 2.00
C SER A 137 24.03 1.51 1.00
N GLU A 138 24.66 1.03 -0.04
CA GLU A 138 25.33 1.84 -1.06
C GLU A 138 24.30 2.59 -1.93
N PHE A 139 23.06 2.11 -1.96
CA PHE A 139 21.97 2.71 -2.74
C PHE A 139 21.58 4.11 -2.24
N ILE A 140 21.79 4.43 -0.96
CA ILE A 140 21.46 5.76 -0.42
C ILE A 140 22.50 6.84 -0.75
N ASP A 141 23.67 6.45 -1.26
CA ASP A 141 24.72 7.39 -1.65
C ASP A 141 24.48 8.00 -3.05
N GLY A 142 23.62 7.38 -3.88
CA GLY A 142 23.29 7.85 -5.23
C GLY A 142 21.94 8.57 -5.33
N LYS A 143 21.42 8.65 -6.56
CA LYS A 143 20.10 9.20 -6.85
C LYS A 143 19.01 8.15 -6.64
N ILE A 144 17.88 8.64 -6.14
CA ILE A 144 16.70 7.84 -5.81
C ILE A 144 15.52 8.45 -6.55
N ILE A 145 14.76 7.63 -7.27
CA ILE A 145 13.50 8.06 -7.89
C ILE A 145 12.31 7.41 -7.22
N PHE A 146 11.24 8.20 -7.06
CA PHE A 146 9.90 7.67 -6.79
C PHE A 146 8.94 8.17 -7.87
N LEU A 147 8.50 7.26 -8.75
CA LEU A 147 7.48 7.53 -9.76
C LEU A 147 6.13 7.68 -9.07
N GLN A 148 5.67 8.93 -8.97
CA GLN A 148 4.55 9.30 -8.12
C GLN A 148 3.54 10.23 -8.82
N GLY A 149 2.37 10.38 -8.20
CA GLY A 149 1.38 11.38 -8.58
C GLY A 149 1.85 12.81 -8.29
N SER A 150 1.06 13.78 -8.75
CA SER A 150 1.36 15.21 -8.56
C SER A 150 1.51 15.58 -7.07
N PRO A 151 2.56 16.35 -6.70
CA PRO A 151 2.80 16.84 -5.34
C PRO A 151 2.01 18.12 -5.02
N VAL A 152 1.21 18.61 -5.97
CA VAL A 152 0.41 19.82 -5.80
C VAL A 152 -0.65 19.57 -4.72
N LEU A 153 -0.69 20.49 -3.76
CA LEU A 153 -1.68 20.51 -2.70
C LEU A 153 -2.64 21.66 -2.92
N GLU A 154 -3.91 21.38 -2.74
CA GLU A 154 -4.98 22.37 -2.77
C GLU A 154 -5.47 22.62 -1.35
N ARG A 155 -5.53 23.88 -0.90
CA ARG A 155 -6.01 24.20 0.45
C ARG A 155 -7.46 24.65 0.42
N LYS A 156 -8.34 23.92 1.12
CA LYS A 156 -9.77 24.24 1.26
C LYS A 156 -10.22 24.04 2.70
N ASN A 157 -11.07 24.93 3.22
CA ASN A 157 -11.65 24.83 4.57
C ASN A 157 -10.59 24.63 5.69
N GLY A 158 -9.39 25.16 5.50
CA GLY A 158 -8.27 25.03 6.43
C GLY A 158 -7.46 23.72 6.33
N ILE A 159 -7.83 22.80 5.43
CA ILE A 159 -7.21 21.48 5.23
C ILE A 159 -6.53 21.42 3.86
N ASN A 160 -5.42 20.69 3.76
CA ASN A 160 -4.72 20.47 2.48
C ASN A 160 -5.24 19.20 1.80
N PHE A 161 -5.46 19.26 0.50
CA PHE A 161 -5.97 18.15 -0.31
C PHE A 161 -4.93 17.76 -1.35
N GLY A 162 -4.73 16.47 -1.59
CA GLY A 162 -3.76 16.00 -2.57
C GLY A 162 -3.80 14.48 -2.73
N ARG A 163 -3.00 13.93 -3.64
CA ARG A 163 -2.78 12.48 -3.70
C ARG A 163 -1.84 12.06 -2.57
N LEU A 164 -2.02 10.88 -1.98
CA LEU A 164 -1.16 10.41 -0.88
C LEU A 164 0.33 10.52 -1.23
N SER A 165 0.73 10.05 -2.41
CA SER A 165 2.12 10.09 -2.89
C SER A 165 2.67 11.52 -3.00
N GLY A 166 1.82 12.49 -3.38
CA GLY A 166 2.16 13.91 -3.37
C GLY A 166 2.25 14.50 -1.96
N ILE A 167 1.36 14.09 -1.05
CA ILE A 167 1.37 14.51 0.36
C ILE A 167 2.68 14.07 1.03
N VAL A 168 3.05 12.79 0.95
CA VAL A 168 4.28 12.28 1.56
C VAL A 168 5.54 12.95 0.99
N ALA A 169 5.54 13.32 -0.30
CA ALA A 169 6.66 14.01 -0.94
C ALA A 169 6.98 15.37 -0.29
N ASN A 170 5.97 16.06 0.26
CA ASN A 170 6.14 17.34 0.94
C ASN A 170 6.77 17.21 2.35
N HIS A 171 6.84 15.99 2.91
CA HIS A 171 7.46 15.73 4.22
C HIS A 171 8.88 15.18 4.13
N VAL A 172 9.39 14.92 2.93
CA VAL A 172 10.77 14.44 2.76
C VAL A 172 11.74 15.56 3.17
N PRO A 173 12.62 15.35 4.17
CA PRO A 173 13.53 16.37 4.66
C PRO A 173 14.43 16.97 3.57
N ALA A 174 14.72 18.27 3.66
CA ALA A 174 15.50 19.00 2.65
C ALA A 174 16.86 18.38 2.31
N TYR A 175 17.53 17.77 3.30
CA TYR A 175 18.83 17.11 3.08
C TYR A 175 18.73 15.81 2.25
N LEU A 176 17.56 15.16 2.21
CA LEU A 176 17.27 14.01 1.36
C LEU A 176 16.77 14.42 -0.03
N GLN A 177 16.17 15.61 -0.17
CA GLN A 177 15.65 16.11 -1.46
C GLN A 177 16.73 16.21 -2.54
N ARG A 178 17.99 16.50 -2.19
CA ARG A 178 19.10 16.60 -3.16
C ARG A 178 19.38 15.31 -3.94
N ASN A 179 19.09 14.17 -3.32
CA ASN A 179 19.28 12.86 -3.94
C ASN A 179 18.01 12.37 -4.65
N ARG A 180 16.90 13.11 -4.56
CA ARG A 180 15.60 12.66 -5.03
C ARG A 180 15.29 13.23 -6.41
N LEU A 181 14.79 12.36 -7.28
CA LEU A 181 14.24 12.67 -8.58
C LEU A 181 12.81 12.14 -8.70
N PRO A 182 12.00 12.67 -9.64
CA PRO A 182 12.29 13.85 -10.44
C PRO A 182 12.09 15.15 -9.65
N SER A 183 12.45 16.28 -10.25
CA SER A 183 12.25 17.63 -9.69
C SER A 183 10.78 17.90 -9.38
N TYR A 184 10.50 18.91 -8.53
CA TYR A 184 9.12 19.32 -8.26
C TYR A 184 8.39 19.73 -9.54
N LYS A 185 9.06 20.47 -10.42
CA LYS A 185 8.51 20.93 -11.71
C LYS A 185 8.05 19.75 -12.57
N THR A 186 8.91 18.76 -12.75
CA THR A 186 8.59 17.55 -13.52
C THR A 186 7.51 16.71 -12.85
N ASN A 187 7.50 16.66 -11.52
CA ASN A 187 6.44 15.98 -10.78
C ASN A 187 5.06 16.64 -10.93
N CYS A 188 4.98 17.93 -11.27
CA CYS A 188 3.75 18.68 -11.49
C CYS A 188 3.16 18.54 -12.90
N ILE A 189 3.86 17.89 -13.85
CA ILE A 189 3.32 17.61 -15.18
C ILE A 189 2.09 16.70 -15.04
N GLU A 190 0.97 17.09 -15.65
CA GLU A 190 -0.31 16.36 -15.56
C GLU A 190 -0.40 15.22 -16.56
N ASP A 191 0.02 15.46 -17.81
CA ASP A 191 0.09 14.41 -18.83
C ASP A 191 1.15 13.38 -18.45
N TRP A 192 0.75 12.11 -18.42
CA TRP A 192 1.59 11.05 -17.91
C TRP A 192 2.75 10.72 -18.86
N GLU A 193 2.53 10.77 -20.17
CA GLU A 193 3.59 10.46 -21.15
C GLU A 193 4.63 11.57 -21.19
N GLU A 194 4.19 12.83 -21.27
CA GLU A 194 5.08 14.00 -21.19
C GLU A 194 5.87 14.00 -19.88
N LYS A 195 5.22 13.63 -18.77
CA LYS A 195 5.87 13.50 -17.48
C LYS A 195 6.98 12.46 -17.52
N VAL A 196 6.73 11.28 -18.08
CA VAL A 196 7.76 10.23 -18.15
C VAL A 196 8.91 10.63 -19.06
N ASP A 197 8.65 11.29 -20.18
CA ASP A 197 9.73 11.82 -21.03
C ASP A 197 10.60 12.83 -20.29
N ALA A 198 10.00 13.77 -19.54
CA ALA A 198 10.74 14.72 -18.71
C ALA A 198 11.52 14.04 -17.57
N ILE A 199 10.96 12.97 -16.99
CA ILE A 199 11.66 12.14 -15.99
C ILE A 199 12.91 11.50 -16.61
N VAL A 200 12.78 10.93 -17.81
CA VAL A 200 13.91 10.33 -18.54
C VAL A 200 15.00 11.37 -18.80
N ASP A 201 14.64 12.57 -19.23
CA ASP A 201 15.60 13.65 -19.47
C ASP A 201 16.37 14.03 -18.17
N GLU A 202 15.70 14.02 -17.01
CA GLU A 202 16.34 14.30 -15.72
C GLU A 202 17.20 13.15 -15.17
N THR A 203 16.89 11.89 -15.50
CA THR A 203 17.52 10.73 -14.87
C THR A 203 18.57 10.04 -15.73
N LEU A 204 18.51 10.18 -17.05
CA LEU A 204 19.33 9.39 -17.99
C LEU A 204 20.84 9.50 -17.74
N SER A 205 21.31 10.66 -17.29
CA SER A 205 22.73 10.93 -17.01
C SER A 205 23.13 10.75 -15.55
N GLU A 206 22.19 10.33 -14.69
CA GLU A 206 22.37 10.30 -13.25
C GLU A 206 22.74 8.91 -12.72
N ASP A 207 23.42 8.87 -11.57
CA ASP A 207 23.76 7.64 -10.88
C ASP A 207 22.55 7.11 -10.06
N MET A 208 21.57 6.58 -10.78
CA MET A 208 20.36 6.00 -10.19
C MET A 208 20.68 4.70 -9.47
N ARG A 209 20.35 4.63 -8.16
CA ARG A 209 20.65 3.46 -7.33
C ARG A 209 19.43 2.80 -6.68
N LEU A 210 18.41 3.59 -6.39
CA LEU A 210 17.10 3.12 -5.95
C LEU A 210 16.02 3.64 -6.88
N ILE A 211 15.19 2.72 -7.38
CA ILE A 211 14.02 3.05 -8.19
C ILE A 211 12.79 2.59 -7.41
N SER A 212 11.79 3.46 -7.29
CA SER A 212 10.55 3.13 -6.60
C SER A 212 9.35 3.57 -7.40
N GLY A 213 8.29 2.77 -7.36
CA GLY A 213 7.04 3.05 -8.07
C GLY A 213 6.17 1.81 -8.23
N ILE A 214 5.02 2.01 -8.87
CA ILE A 214 4.14 0.92 -9.28
C ILE A 214 4.79 0.18 -10.47
N PRO A 215 4.94 -1.16 -10.45
CA PRO A 215 5.65 -1.92 -11.48
C PRO A 215 5.36 -1.53 -12.95
N PRO A 216 4.10 -1.43 -13.43
CA PRO A 216 3.80 -0.97 -14.79
C PRO A 216 4.32 0.44 -15.12
N TRP A 217 4.27 1.39 -14.17
CA TRP A 217 4.82 2.74 -14.39
C TRP A 217 6.33 2.72 -14.53
N VAL A 218 6.99 1.87 -13.74
CA VAL A 218 8.44 1.67 -13.79
C VAL A 218 8.84 1.00 -15.10
N GLN A 219 8.06 0.01 -15.56
CA GLN A 219 8.27 -0.62 -16.86
C GLN A 219 8.15 0.40 -18.00
N MET A 220 7.13 1.27 -17.98
CA MET A 220 6.98 2.32 -19.00
C MET A 220 8.17 3.30 -18.99
N TYR A 221 8.66 3.67 -17.80
CA TYR A 221 9.88 4.48 -17.66
C TYR A 221 11.12 3.76 -18.22
N PHE A 222 11.26 2.46 -17.99
CA PHE A 222 12.34 1.65 -18.57
C PHE A 222 12.24 1.58 -20.10
N ASP A 223 11.04 1.38 -20.64
CA ASP A 223 10.81 1.32 -22.08
C ASP A 223 11.19 2.66 -22.75
N ARG A 224 10.87 3.80 -22.12
CA ARG A 224 11.27 5.13 -22.58
C ARG A 224 12.79 5.38 -22.50
N LEU A 225 13.45 4.94 -21.42
CA LEU A 225 14.91 4.98 -21.31
C LEU A 225 15.60 4.17 -22.42
N ARG A 226 15.11 2.95 -22.68
CA ARG A 226 15.63 2.07 -23.73
C ARG A 226 15.47 2.70 -25.10
N ALA A 227 14.31 3.29 -25.39
CA ALA A 227 14.07 3.99 -26.65
C ALA A 227 15.07 5.15 -26.88
N ARG A 228 15.41 5.90 -25.82
CA ARG A 228 16.40 7.00 -25.88
C ARG A 228 17.87 6.55 -25.92
N THR A 229 18.14 5.26 -25.69
CA THR A 229 19.49 4.71 -25.58
C THR A 229 19.75 3.55 -26.54
N GLU A 230 18.99 3.49 -27.64
CA GLU A 230 19.14 2.47 -28.68
C GLU A 230 19.04 1.03 -28.13
N GLY A 231 18.16 0.83 -27.14
CA GLY A 231 17.80 -0.49 -26.61
C GLY A 231 18.66 -1.00 -25.45
N ARG A 232 19.65 -0.23 -24.97
CA ARG A 232 20.53 -0.61 -23.84
C ARG A 232 19.72 -1.04 -22.62
N LYS A 233 20.14 -2.12 -21.96
CA LYS A 233 19.48 -2.63 -20.74
C LYS A 233 19.63 -1.63 -19.59
N ILE A 234 18.67 -1.56 -18.68
CA ILE A 234 18.67 -0.54 -17.61
C ILE A 234 19.89 -0.68 -16.70
N GLY A 235 20.37 -1.90 -16.43
CA GLY A 235 21.60 -2.11 -15.66
C GLY A 235 22.87 -1.56 -16.33
N GLU A 236 22.86 -1.35 -17.65
CA GLU A 236 23.96 -0.70 -18.38
C GLU A 236 23.86 0.82 -18.33
N ILE A 237 22.64 1.36 -18.33
CA ILE A 237 22.35 2.79 -18.19
C ILE A 237 22.69 3.21 -16.75
N PHE A 238 22.14 2.50 -15.76
CA PHE A 238 22.31 2.73 -14.33
C PHE A 238 23.10 1.60 -13.66
N LYS A 239 24.43 1.65 -13.80
CA LYS A 239 25.34 0.60 -13.32
C LYS A 239 25.19 0.26 -11.83
N ASN A 240 24.85 1.24 -11.01
CA ASN A 240 24.69 1.10 -9.56
C ASN A 240 23.23 0.92 -9.11
N PHE A 241 22.27 0.73 -10.03
CA PHE A 241 20.91 0.38 -9.68
C PHE A 241 20.86 -0.99 -8.99
N SER A 242 20.53 -0.98 -7.70
CA SER A 242 20.67 -2.17 -6.83
C SER A 242 19.47 -2.44 -5.93
N LEU A 243 18.47 -1.56 -5.89
CA LEU A 243 17.28 -1.76 -5.07
C LEU A 243 16.01 -1.22 -5.75
N PHE A 244 15.02 -2.10 -5.95
CA PHE A 244 13.70 -1.75 -6.44
C PHE A 244 12.65 -1.76 -5.30
N VAL A 245 11.93 -0.66 -5.07
CA VAL A 245 10.88 -0.60 -4.04
C VAL A 245 9.52 -0.39 -4.67
N TYR A 246 8.62 -1.34 -4.48
CA TYR A 246 7.33 -1.35 -5.18
C TYR A 246 6.16 -1.55 -4.23
N GLY A 247 4.95 -1.37 -4.77
CA GLY A 247 3.69 -1.58 -4.10
C GLY A 247 2.52 -1.23 -5.01
N GLY A 248 1.31 -1.44 -4.52
CA GLY A 248 0.07 -1.04 -5.18
C GLY A 248 -0.51 -2.06 -6.17
N VAL A 249 0.26 -3.03 -6.65
CA VAL A 249 -0.19 -4.17 -7.46
C VAL A 249 0.68 -5.40 -7.17
N ASN A 250 0.21 -6.59 -7.52
CA ASN A 250 1.02 -7.80 -7.48
C ASN A 250 2.23 -7.65 -8.41
N PHE A 251 3.43 -7.93 -7.90
CA PHE A 251 4.68 -7.78 -8.64
C PHE A 251 5.03 -9.01 -9.49
N GLU A 252 4.60 -10.21 -9.08
CA GLU A 252 5.02 -11.45 -9.74
C GLU A 252 4.72 -11.48 -11.25
N PRO A 253 3.55 -11.02 -11.75
CA PRO A 253 3.30 -10.95 -13.19
C PRO A 253 4.29 -10.05 -13.97
N TYR A 254 4.85 -9.03 -13.31
CA TYR A 254 5.75 -8.05 -13.94
C TYR A 254 7.23 -8.37 -13.75
N ARG A 255 7.56 -9.30 -12.84
CA ARG A 255 8.95 -9.57 -12.41
C ARG A 255 9.83 -9.95 -13.59
N ALA A 256 9.42 -10.90 -14.42
CA ALA A 256 10.21 -11.41 -15.53
C ALA A 256 10.57 -10.28 -16.51
N ARG A 257 9.57 -9.53 -16.99
CA ARG A 257 9.76 -8.40 -17.91
C ARG A 257 10.63 -7.29 -17.32
N LEU A 258 10.45 -6.96 -16.03
CA LEU A 258 11.27 -5.95 -15.36
C LEU A 258 12.73 -6.43 -15.24
N GLU A 259 12.98 -7.65 -14.79
CA GLU A 259 14.33 -8.22 -14.71
C GLU A 259 15.00 -8.32 -16.09
N GLU A 260 14.24 -8.69 -17.13
CA GLU A 260 14.69 -8.74 -18.52
C GLU A 260 15.05 -7.34 -19.04
N SER A 261 14.22 -6.32 -18.75
CA SER A 261 14.51 -4.92 -19.07
C SER A 261 15.75 -4.40 -18.35
N ILE A 262 15.95 -4.82 -17.10
CA ILE A 262 17.12 -4.48 -16.30
C ILE A 262 18.38 -5.18 -16.81
N GLY A 263 18.25 -6.40 -17.34
CA GLY A 263 19.36 -7.24 -17.78
C GLY A 263 20.10 -7.96 -16.65
N ARG A 264 19.57 -7.86 -15.42
CA ARG A 264 20.05 -8.60 -14.23
C ARG A 264 19.00 -8.57 -13.13
N ARG A 265 19.08 -9.52 -12.20
CA ARG A 265 18.29 -9.48 -10.97
C ARG A 265 18.75 -8.34 -10.07
N VAL A 266 17.78 -7.63 -9.49
CA VAL A 266 17.97 -6.55 -8.53
C VAL A 266 17.16 -6.88 -7.28
N ASP A 267 17.72 -6.60 -6.10
CA ASP A 267 17.00 -6.81 -4.85
C ASP A 267 15.73 -5.94 -4.84
N SER A 268 14.68 -6.43 -4.19
CA SER A 268 13.40 -5.75 -4.21
C SER A 268 12.70 -5.76 -2.85
N ILE A 269 11.96 -4.70 -2.55
CA ILE A 269 11.18 -4.57 -1.32
C ILE A 269 9.74 -4.21 -1.69
N GLU A 270 8.82 -5.07 -1.30
CA GLU A 270 7.40 -4.79 -1.39
C GLU A 270 6.92 -3.93 -0.21
N THR A 271 6.01 -3.01 -0.50
CA THR A 271 5.31 -2.17 0.46
C THR A 271 3.82 -2.17 0.19
N TYR A 272 3.02 -2.08 1.26
CA TYR A 272 1.57 -1.98 1.18
C TYR A 272 1.07 -0.67 1.80
N PRO A 273 1.26 0.47 1.10
CA PRO A 273 0.67 1.74 1.47
C PRO A 273 -0.76 1.89 0.94
N ALA A 274 -1.62 2.49 1.74
CA ALA A 274 -2.94 2.97 1.35
C ALA A 274 -3.15 4.41 1.83
N SER A 275 -4.18 5.10 1.33
CA SER A 275 -4.50 6.46 1.81
C SER A 275 -5.02 6.44 3.24
N GLU A 276 -5.62 5.32 3.63
CA GLU A 276 -6.14 4.99 4.95
C GLU A 276 -5.03 4.70 5.96
N GLY A 277 -3.84 4.29 5.51
CA GLY A 277 -2.73 3.90 6.38
C GLY A 277 -1.63 3.13 5.65
N PHE A 278 -0.44 3.05 6.26
CA PHE A 278 0.63 2.18 5.77
C PHE A 278 0.52 0.83 6.47
N ILE A 279 0.06 -0.20 5.76
CA ILE A 279 -0.46 -1.44 6.37
C ILE A 279 0.67 -2.44 6.67
N ALA A 280 1.54 -2.69 5.69
CA ALA A 280 2.61 -3.68 5.81
C ALA A 280 3.81 -3.37 4.91
N PHE A 281 4.96 -3.98 5.19
CA PHE A 281 6.12 -3.98 4.29
C PHE A 281 6.91 -5.29 4.39
N GLN A 282 7.69 -5.59 3.35
CA GLN A 282 8.60 -6.71 3.34
C GLN A 282 9.80 -6.43 4.27
N ASP A 283 9.84 -7.10 5.43
CA ASP A 283 10.88 -6.90 6.44
C ASP A 283 12.09 -7.82 6.28
N SER A 284 12.00 -8.81 5.38
CA SER A 284 13.04 -9.81 5.12
C SER A 284 13.10 -10.17 3.63
N GLN A 285 14.30 -10.46 3.15
CA GLN A 285 14.60 -10.99 1.82
C GLN A 285 14.51 -12.52 1.77
N GLN A 286 14.32 -13.18 2.92
CA GLN A 286 14.27 -14.65 3.05
C GLN A 286 12.87 -15.15 3.41
N GLU A 287 12.11 -14.39 4.19
CA GLU A 287 10.76 -14.75 4.62
C GLU A 287 9.70 -14.37 3.57
N LYS A 288 8.66 -15.20 3.45
CA LYS A 288 7.51 -14.91 2.58
C LYS A 288 6.55 -13.93 3.26
N GLY A 289 6.04 -12.98 2.47
CA GLY A 289 4.99 -12.05 2.86
C GLY A 289 5.47 -10.79 3.59
N LEU A 290 4.51 -9.89 3.82
CA LEU A 290 4.73 -8.56 4.38
C LEU A 290 4.47 -8.58 5.88
N LEU A 291 5.35 -7.96 6.67
CA LEU A 291 5.16 -7.75 8.09
C LEU A 291 4.03 -6.74 8.32
N LEU A 292 2.95 -7.19 8.98
CA LEU A 292 1.81 -6.34 9.33
C LEU A 292 2.19 -5.32 10.43
N LEU A 293 1.89 -4.04 10.22
CA LEU A 293 2.24 -2.97 11.16
C LEU A 293 1.21 -2.82 12.27
N VAL A 294 1.33 -3.66 13.31
CA VAL A 294 0.39 -3.76 14.43
C VAL A 294 0.50 -2.66 15.51
N ASP A 295 1.47 -1.75 15.40
CA ASP A 295 1.68 -0.61 16.32
C ASP A 295 1.83 0.72 15.56
N SER A 296 1.06 0.89 14.49
CA SER A 296 1.09 2.06 13.59
C SER A 296 -0.15 2.95 13.71
N GLY A 297 -0.89 2.85 14.82
CA GLY A 297 -2.12 3.61 15.01
C GLY A 297 -3.34 3.06 14.25
N ILE A 298 -3.25 1.81 13.81
CA ILE A 298 -4.33 1.07 13.15
C ILE A 298 -4.66 -0.17 13.99
N PHE A 299 -5.92 -0.31 14.37
CA PHE A 299 -6.46 -1.56 14.90
C PHE A 299 -7.17 -2.30 13.76
N TYR A 300 -6.71 -3.53 13.52
CA TYR A 300 -7.15 -4.37 12.42
C TYR A 300 -8.22 -5.35 12.88
N GLU A 301 -9.25 -5.48 12.07
CA GLU A 301 -10.21 -6.57 12.15
C GLU A 301 -10.27 -7.25 10.79
N PHE A 302 -10.74 -8.49 10.78
CA PHE A 302 -10.75 -9.34 9.61
C PHE A 302 -12.12 -9.98 9.45
N ILE A 303 -12.53 -10.17 8.21
CA ILE A 303 -13.73 -10.90 7.85
C ILE A 303 -13.33 -11.98 6.84
N PRO A 304 -13.59 -13.28 7.08
CA PRO A 304 -13.42 -14.30 6.05
C PRO A 304 -14.04 -13.86 4.73
N SER A 305 -13.27 -13.89 3.65
CA SER A 305 -13.72 -13.29 2.38
C SER A 305 -15.00 -13.95 1.84
N ASP A 306 -15.18 -15.24 2.11
CA ASP A 306 -16.35 -16.05 1.79
C ASP A 306 -17.59 -15.71 2.64
N GLU A 307 -17.39 -15.09 3.80
CA GLU A 307 -18.48 -14.63 4.67
C GLU A 307 -18.85 -13.16 4.47
N TYR A 308 -18.04 -12.39 3.72
CA TYR A 308 -18.12 -10.92 3.70
C TYR A 308 -19.51 -10.36 3.35
N TYR A 309 -20.25 -11.02 2.45
CA TYR A 309 -21.59 -10.60 2.01
C TYR A 309 -22.73 -11.23 2.81
N ASN A 310 -22.43 -12.02 3.85
CA ASN A 310 -23.45 -12.56 4.74
C ASN A 310 -24.09 -11.43 5.56
N GLU A 311 -25.34 -11.63 6.01
CA GLU A 311 -26.04 -10.64 6.87
C GLU A 311 -25.28 -10.39 8.18
N ASN A 312 -24.60 -11.41 8.70
CA ASN A 312 -23.81 -11.35 9.93
C ASN A 312 -22.44 -12.00 9.69
N PRO A 313 -21.51 -11.31 9.03
CA PRO A 313 -20.20 -11.87 8.69
C PRO A 313 -19.35 -12.08 9.96
N GLY A 314 -18.51 -13.12 9.96
CA GLY A 314 -17.54 -13.38 11.03
C GLY A 314 -16.50 -12.27 11.13
N ARG A 315 -16.74 -11.29 12.00
CA ARG A 315 -15.80 -10.19 12.28
C ARG A 315 -14.88 -10.53 13.45
N ILE A 316 -13.60 -10.75 13.15
CA ILE A 316 -12.62 -11.29 14.09
C ILE A 316 -11.40 -10.36 14.28
N SER A 317 -10.71 -10.54 15.39
CA SER A 317 -9.49 -9.77 15.71
C SER A 317 -8.25 -10.42 15.09
N LEU A 318 -7.08 -9.78 15.22
CA LEU A 318 -5.80 -10.36 14.78
C LEU A 318 -5.48 -11.71 15.44
N GLU A 319 -5.92 -11.94 16.68
CA GLU A 319 -5.62 -13.18 17.42
C GLU A 319 -6.26 -14.42 16.77
N ASP A 320 -7.46 -14.23 16.23
CA ASP A 320 -8.36 -15.29 15.76
C ASP A 320 -8.11 -15.67 14.29
N VAL A 321 -7.19 -14.99 13.59
CA VAL A 321 -6.92 -15.27 12.17
C VAL A 321 -6.29 -16.65 11.99
N GLU A 322 -6.61 -17.29 10.88
CA GLU A 322 -6.10 -18.59 10.47
C GLU A 322 -5.10 -18.41 9.32
N LEU A 323 -4.13 -19.33 9.24
CA LEU A 323 -3.20 -19.35 8.11
C LEU A 323 -3.93 -19.77 6.84
N ASP A 324 -3.44 -19.26 5.71
CA ASP A 324 -3.89 -19.61 4.36
C ASP A 324 -5.38 -19.35 4.05
N LYS A 325 -6.10 -18.71 4.96
CA LYS A 325 -7.46 -18.22 4.75
C LYS A 325 -7.45 -16.78 4.26
N ASN A 326 -8.33 -16.48 3.31
CA ASN A 326 -8.52 -15.14 2.76
C ASN A 326 -9.43 -14.31 3.67
N TYR A 327 -9.03 -13.07 3.94
CA TYR A 327 -9.76 -12.14 4.78
C TYR A 327 -9.88 -10.78 4.10
N ALA A 328 -11.07 -10.17 4.13
CA ALA A 328 -11.20 -8.74 3.92
C ALA A 328 -10.66 -7.97 5.14
N ILE A 329 -9.87 -6.93 4.90
CA ILE A 329 -9.29 -6.11 5.97
C ILE A 329 -10.25 -4.98 6.35
N ILE A 330 -10.52 -4.85 7.64
CA ILE A 330 -11.30 -3.76 8.23
C ILE A 330 -10.37 -2.90 9.10
N LEU A 331 -10.42 -1.58 8.89
CA LEU A 331 -9.51 -0.61 9.49
C LEU A 331 -10.21 0.27 10.53
N ASN A 332 -9.53 0.43 11.66
CA ASN A 332 -9.86 1.42 12.68
C ASN A 332 -8.62 2.27 12.93
N THR A 333 -8.65 3.54 12.57
CA THR A 333 -7.43 4.33 12.42
C THR A 333 -7.39 5.53 13.34
N ASN A 334 -6.18 5.95 13.70
CA ASN A 334 -5.91 7.25 14.32
C ASN A 334 -6.10 8.44 13.36
N ALA A 335 -6.80 8.25 12.25
CA ALA A 335 -7.29 9.30 11.36
C ALA A 335 -8.82 9.37 11.30
N GLY A 336 -9.52 8.52 12.06
CA GLY A 336 -10.97 8.56 12.20
C GLY A 336 -11.73 7.69 11.20
N LEU A 337 -11.10 6.69 10.61
CA LEU A 337 -11.85 5.62 9.95
C LEU A 337 -12.20 4.56 10.99
N TRP A 338 -13.44 4.10 11.00
CA TRP A 338 -13.97 3.17 12.01
C TRP A 338 -14.81 2.10 11.31
N GLY A 339 -14.53 0.82 11.61
CA GLY A 339 -15.15 -0.31 10.93
C GLY A 339 -14.94 -0.25 9.41
N TYR A 340 -13.92 0.45 8.92
CA TYR A 340 -13.82 0.82 7.52
C TYR A 340 -13.29 -0.33 6.67
N SER A 341 -14.12 -0.83 5.78
CA SER A 341 -13.70 -1.78 4.75
C SER A 341 -12.93 -1.05 3.66
N ILE A 342 -11.61 -1.23 3.64
CA ILE A 342 -10.74 -0.72 2.57
C ILE A 342 -10.97 -1.47 1.23
N GLY A 343 -11.64 -2.62 1.31
CA GLY A 343 -11.98 -3.45 0.17
C GLY A 343 -10.83 -4.31 -0.34
N ASP A 344 -9.72 -4.39 0.38
CA ASP A 344 -8.60 -5.29 0.08
C ASP A 344 -8.77 -6.63 0.80
N THR A 345 -8.27 -7.70 0.18
CA THR A 345 -8.17 -9.02 0.79
C THR A 345 -6.71 -9.42 1.04
N VAL A 346 -6.49 -10.13 2.14
CA VAL A 346 -5.18 -10.64 2.53
C VAL A 346 -5.26 -12.08 3.00
N LYS A 347 -4.13 -12.76 2.93
CA LYS A 347 -3.92 -14.12 3.43
C LYS A 347 -2.74 -14.16 4.39
N PHE A 348 -2.93 -14.75 5.57
CA PHE A 348 -1.85 -14.89 6.55
C PHE A 348 -0.96 -16.07 6.21
N VAL A 349 0.35 -15.82 6.10
CA VAL A 349 1.38 -16.85 5.87
C VAL A 349 2.25 -17.10 7.09
N SER A 350 2.11 -16.27 8.12
CA SER A 350 2.72 -16.48 9.43
C SER A 350 1.92 -15.74 10.50
N LYS A 351 1.88 -16.29 11.73
CA LYS A 351 1.36 -15.62 12.94
C LYS A 351 2.48 -15.21 13.92
N ASN A 352 3.74 -15.60 13.66
CA ASN A 352 4.88 -15.27 14.51
C ASN A 352 6.14 -14.95 13.69
N PRO A 353 6.37 -13.67 13.34
CA PRO A 353 5.41 -12.56 13.44
C PRO A 353 4.25 -12.70 12.44
N TYR A 354 3.22 -11.88 12.59
CA TYR A 354 2.12 -11.82 11.63
C TYR A 354 2.60 -11.31 10.27
N ARG A 355 2.49 -12.16 9.24
CA ARG A 355 2.81 -11.82 7.85
C ARG A 355 1.64 -12.10 6.94
N ILE A 356 1.44 -11.19 6.00
CA ILE A 356 0.34 -11.23 5.04
C ILE A 356 0.84 -11.24 3.59
N LEU A 357 0.06 -11.84 2.71
CA LEU A 357 0.08 -11.59 1.28
C LEU A 357 -1.18 -10.80 0.92
N VAL A 358 -1.06 -9.84 0.00
CA VAL A 358 -2.23 -9.18 -0.58
C VAL A 358 -2.80 -10.11 -1.65
N SER A 359 -4.02 -10.61 -1.45
CA SER A 359 -4.67 -11.58 -2.36
C SER A 359 -5.63 -10.92 -3.36
N GLY A 360 -5.93 -9.64 -3.20
CA GLY A 360 -6.75 -8.89 -4.16
C GLY A 360 -7.68 -7.88 -3.49
N ARG A 361 -8.88 -7.73 -4.07
CA ARG A 361 -9.92 -6.80 -3.64
C ARG A 361 -11.24 -7.54 -3.47
N ILE A 362 -11.95 -7.31 -2.38
CA ILE A 362 -13.22 -7.99 -2.06
C ILE A 362 -14.35 -7.69 -3.04
N LYS A 363 -14.25 -6.55 -3.76
CA LYS A 363 -15.19 -6.16 -4.82
C LYS A 363 -14.68 -6.50 -6.24
N HIS A 364 -13.42 -6.92 -6.40
CA HIS A 364 -12.88 -7.34 -7.70
C HIS A 364 -12.75 -8.86 -7.73
N PHE A 365 -13.89 -9.48 -7.97
CA PHE A 365 -13.99 -10.88 -8.32
C PHE A 365 -14.86 -10.98 -9.56
N ILE A 366 -14.66 -12.03 -10.35
CA ILE A 366 -15.59 -12.38 -11.41
C ILE A 366 -16.56 -13.39 -10.83
N SER A 367 -17.85 -13.06 -10.94
CA SER A 367 -18.95 -13.95 -10.59
C SER A 367 -19.98 -13.88 -11.71
N ALA A 368 -19.88 -14.81 -12.64
CA ALA A 368 -20.82 -14.93 -13.75
C ALA A 368 -21.75 -16.14 -13.56
N PHE A 369 -21.29 -17.18 -12.85
CA PHE A 369 -22.02 -18.45 -12.69
C PHE A 369 -22.20 -18.86 -11.21
N GLY A 370 -22.04 -17.90 -10.28
CA GLY A 370 -22.18 -18.08 -8.82
C GLY A 370 -20.87 -18.37 -8.09
N GLU A 371 -19.75 -18.41 -8.80
CA GLU A 371 -18.38 -18.45 -8.28
C GLU A 371 -17.91 -17.07 -7.80
N HIS A 372 -16.88 -17.04 -6.95
CA HIS A 372 -16.21 -15.81 -6.53
C HIS A 372 -14.73 -15.88 -6.93
N VAL A 373 -14.45 -15.81 -8.23
CA VAL A 373 -13.09 -15.94 -8.75
C VAL A 373 -12.32 -14.64 -8.48
N ILE A 374 -11.34 -14.70 -7.60
CA ILE A 374 -10.52 -13.53 -7.22
C ILE A 374 -9.30 -13.39 -8.14
N CYS A 375 -8.72 -12.18 -8.19
CA CYS A 375 -7.55 -11.88 -9.02
C CYS A 375 -6.38 -12.85 -8.77
N GLU A 376 -6.11 -13.22 -7.51
CA GLU A 376 -5.03 -14.18 -7.18
C GLU A 376 -5.21 -15.54 -7.88
N GLU A 377 -6.45 -16.04 -7.97
CA GLU A 377 -6.74 -17.33 -8.60
C GLU A 377 -6.53 -17.28 -10.12
N VAL A 378 -6.96 -16.17 -10.75
CA VAL A 378 -6.76 -15.92 -12.17
C VAL A 378 -5.26 -15.81 -12.49
N GLU A 379 -4.52 -15.03 -11.72
CA GLU A 379 -3.07 -14.86 -11.88
C GLU A 379 -2.33 -16.18 -11.68
N HIS A 380 -2.72 -16.98 -10.68
CA HIS A 380 -2.12 -18.29 -10.46
C HIS A 380 -2.40 -19.25 -11.65
N ALA A 381 -3.63 -19.27 -12.16
CA ALA A 381 -3.99 -20.13 -13.29
C ALA A 381 -3.21 -19.76 -14.56
N ILE A 382 -3.18 -18.48 -14.94
CA ILE A 382 -2.50 -18.02 -16.16
C ILE A 382 -0.99 -18.21 -16.07
N LEU A 383 -0.38 -17.93 -14.90
CA LEU A 383 1.07 -18.11 -14.71
C LEU A 383 1.46 -19.59 -14.71
N SER A 384 0.59 -20.49 -14.23
CA SER A 384 0.83 -21.93 -14.28
C SER A 384 0.92 -22.44 -15.72
N VAL A 385 -0.01 -22.02 -16.58
CA VAL A 385 -0.03 -22.39 -18.01
C VAL A 385 1.12 -21.73 -18.76
N ALA A 386 1.37 -20.43 -18.53
CA ALA A 386 2.48 -19.71 -19.16
C ALA A 386 3.84 -20.37 -18.86
N GLY A 387 4.03 -20.83 -17.61
CA GLY A 387 5.22 -21.57 -17.21
C GLY A 387 5.37 -22.94 -17.89
N GLN A 388 4.27 -23.63 -18.18
CA GLN A 388 4.30 -24.91 -18.91
C GLN A 388 4.62 -24.71 -20.40
N GLU A 389 4.05 -23.68 -21.01
CA GLU A 389 4.23 -23.37 -22.43
C GLU A 389 5.52 -22.58 -22.73
N GLY A 390 6.23 -22.11 -21.68
CA GLY A 390 7.45 -21.33 -21.83
C GLY A 390 7.23 -19.95 -22.45
N VAL A 391 6.06 -19.35 -22.21
CA VAL A 391 5.68 -18.03 -22.71
C VAL A 391 5.63 -16.99 -21.59
N GLU A 392 5.81 -15.72 -21.93
CA GLU A 392 5.71 -14.59 -20.99
C GLU A 392 4.41 -13.82 -21.20
N ILE A 393 3.76 -13.44 -20.10
CA ILE A 393 2.52 -12.65 -20.13
C ILE A 393 2.88 -11.16 -20.11
N THR A 394 2.42 -10.41 -21.12
CA THR A 394 2.61 -8.96 -21.18
C THR A 394 1.51 -8.21 -20.43
N GLU A 395 0.26 -8.47 -20.80
CA GLU A 395 -0.97 -8.04 -20.14
C GLU A 395 -2.04 -9.10 -20.43
N PHE A 396 -3.07 -9.17 -19.59
CA PHE A 396 -4.23 -10.02 -19.84
C PHE A 396 -5.50 -9.31 -19.33
N THR A 397 -6.64 -9.71 -19.88
CA THR A 397 -7.97 -9.37 -19.37
C THR A 397 -8.72 -10.66 -19.18
N VAL A 398 -9.68 -10.71 -18.27
CA VAL A 398 -10.55 -11.88 -18.11
C VAL A 398 -12.00 -11.43 -18.18
N ALA A 399 -12.79 -12.15 -18.96
CA ALA A 399 -14.22 -11.90 -19.09
C ALA A 399 -15.00 -13.22 -19.10
N PRO A 400 -16.23 -13.23 -18.58
CA PRO A 400 -17.07 -14.42 -18.65
C PRO A 400 -17.63 -14.64 -20.07
N GLN A 401 -17.46 -15.85 -20.58
CA GLN A 401 -18.16 -16.36 -21.75
C GLN A 401 -19.45 -17.08 -21.31
N VAL A 402 -20.56 -16.34 -21.33
CA VAL A 402 -21.85 -16.79 -20.78
C VAL A 402 -22.63 -17.67 -21.75
N SER A 403 -22.30 -17.64 -23.04
CA SER A 403 -23.00 -18.43 -24.08
C SER A 403 -22.02 -18.94 -25.13
N PRO A 404 -21.24 -20.00 -24.80
CA PRO A 404 -20.30 -20.61 -25.74
C PRO A 404 -21.01 -21.09 -27.02
N GLU A 405 -20.45 -20.76 -28.19
CA GLU A 405 -21.03 -21.13 -29.50
C GLU A 405 -21.06 -22.65 -29.73
N ASP A 406 -20.20 -23.40 -29.06
CA ASP A 406 -20.07 -24.86 -29.15
C ASP A 406 -21.05 -25.61 -28.22
N GLY A 407 -21.86 -24.89 -27.44
CA GLY A 407 -22.79 -25.48 -26.47
C GLY A 407 -22.11 -26.05 -25.22
N SER A 408 -20.83 -25.74 -24.99
CA SER A 408 -20.13 -26.08 -23.76
C SER A 408 -20.68 -25.31 -22.55
N LEU A 409 -20.25 -25.73 -21.35
CA LEU A 409 -20.60 -25.00 -20.12
C LEU A 409 -19.97 -23.60 -20.16
N PRO A 410 -20.66 -22.57 -19.64
CA PRO A 410 -20.08 -21.24 -19.51
C PRO A 410 -18.74 -21.26 -18.75
N TYR A 411 -17.80 -20.42 -19.18
CA TYR A 411 -16.43 -20.35 -18.64
C TYR A 411 -15.91 -18.92 -18.58
N HIS A 412 -14.78 -18.71 -17.91
CA HIS A 412 -14.02 -17.45 -18.00
C HIS A 412 -12.95 -17.59 -19.08
N GLU A 413 -12.88 -16.60 -19.97
CA GLU A 413 -11.92 -16.53 -21.08
C GLU A 413 -10.91 -15.41 -20.81
N TRP A 414 -9.66 -15.63 -21.19
CA TRP A 414 -8.55 -14.69 -21.00
C TRP A 414 -7.69 -14.53 -22.25
#